data_AF-A0A4Q3WDA5-F1
#
_entry.id   AF-A0A4Q3WDA5-F1
#
_cell.length_a   1.000
_cell.length_b   1.000
_cell.length_c   1.000
_cell.angle_alpha   90.00
_cell.angle_beta   90.00
_cell.angle_gamma   90.00
#
_symmetry.space_group_name_H-M   'P 1'
#
loop_
_entity.id
_entity.type
_entity.pdbx_description
1 polymer ?
#
loop_
_entity_poly.entity_id
_entity_poly.type
_entity_poly.pdbx_seq_one_letter_code
_entity_poly.pdbx_strand_id
1 'polypeptide(L)'
;MLLLLMRHGIAEPLGEEYAEDFDRPLTGKGEKRVRQAAQGLLKLVPPIELLASSPKVRALETARIAGAVLEAPQVVEWEELMTGDHAGLLRKLRVCDAETVLLCGHEPHLSRFASRLLSGSPDKVAIEFKKSGVCAIELESATLLWHLGPAVLRLVGG
;
A
#
# COMPACT_ATOMS: atom_id res chain seq x y z
N MET A 1 -11.71 3.38 11.76
CA MET A 1 -10.35 3.20 11.22
C MET A 1 -10.38 3.25 9.69
N LEU A 2 -9.74 4.27 9.14
CA LEU A 2 -9.46 4.41 7.71
C LEU A 2 -8.23 3.57 7.34
N LEU A 3 -8.45 2.52 6.55
CA LEU A 3 -7.39 1.65 6.05
C LEU A 3 -7.08 1.94 4.59
N LEU A 4 -5.84 2.34 4.32
CA LEU A 4 -5.29 2.57 3.00
C LEU A 4 -4.40 1.40 2.58
N LEU A 5 -4.67 0.83 1.42
CA LEU A 5 -3.86 -0.24 0.82
C LEU A 5 -3.15 0.32 -0.42
N MET A 6 -1.82 0.32 -0.41
CA MET A 6 -1.00 0.84 -1.51
C MET A 6 -0.13 -0.25 -2.11
N ARG A 7 -0.23 -0.47 -3.43
CA ARG A 7 0.72 -1.32 -4.12
C ARG A 7 2.04 -0.60 -4.32
N HIS A 8 3.14 -1.30 -4.11
CA HIS A 8 4.48 -0.79 -4.39
C HIS A 8 4.62 -0.16 -5.81
N GLY A 9 5.61 0.72 -5.96
CA GLY A 9 5.94 1.38 -7.21
C GLY A 9 6.58 0.48 -8.27
N ILE A 10 7.05 1.10 -9.35
CA ILE A 10 7.71 0.39 -10.44
C ILE A 10 9.12 0.00 -10.01
N ALA A 11 9.32 -1.29 -9.76
CA ALA A 11 10.61 -1.89 -9.46
C ALA A 11 11.42 -2.24 -10.70
N GLU A 12 12.75 -2.28 -10.54
CA GLU A 12 13.70 -2.79 -11.52
C GLU A 12 13.31 -4.22 -11.95
N PRO A 13 13.54 -4.63 -13.21
CA PRO A 13 13.27 -5.99 -13.65
C PRO A 13 14.23 -6.98 -12.97
N LEU A 14 13.86 -8.27 -12.98
CA LEU A 14 14.83 -9.33 -12.67
C LEU A 14 15.87 -9.38 -13.79
N GLY A 15 17.11 -9.63 -13.43
CA GLY A 15 18.23 -9.67 -14.37
C GLY A 15 19.55 -9.94 -13.67
N GLU A 16 20.66 -9.71 -14.36
CA GLU A 16 22.01 -9.92 -13.82
C GLU A 16 22.30 -9.06 -12.58
N GLU A 17 21.77 -7.82 -12.57
CA GLU A 17 21.95 -6.89 -11.44
C GLU A 17 21.07 -7.24 -10.22
N TYR A 18 19.86 -7.76 -10.47
CA TYR A 18 18.90 -8.15 -9.43
C TYR A 18 18.38 -9.56 -9.70
N ALA A 19 19.13 -10.55 -9.22
CA ALA A 19 18.79 -11.96 -9.38
C ALA A 19 17.62 -12.38 -8.48
N GLU A 20 17.53 -11.80 -7.28
CA GLU A 20 16.53 -12.12 -6.27
C GLU A 20 15.34 -11.15 -6.31
N ASP A 21 14.09 -11.67 -6.31
CA ASP A 21 12.90 -10.81 -6.34
C ASP A 21 12.79 -9.91 -5.11
N PHE A 22 13.34 -10.34 -3.98
CA PHE A 22 13.26 -9.64 -2.71
C PHE A 22 14.02 -8.29 -2.76
N ASP A 23 15.17 -8.28 -3.43
CA ASP A 23 16.15 -7.19 -3.38
C ASP A 23 15.91 -6.09 -4.41
N ARG A 24 14.97 -6.29 -5.34
CA ARG A 24 14.70 -5.36 -6.43
C ARG A 24 14.24 -3.99 -5.90
N PRO A 25 15.00 -2.91 -6.16
CA PRO A 25 14.60 -1.57 -5.78
C PRO A 25 13.58 -1.01 -6.76
N LEU A 26 13.04 0.16 -6.44
CA LEU A 26 12.31 1.01 -7.37
C LEU A 26 13.23 1.50 -8.48
N THR A 27 12.71 1.51 -9.71
CA THR A 27 13.30 2.31 -10.79
C THR A 27 13.21 3.79 -10.43
N GLY A 28 14.10 4.64 -10.97
CA GLY A 28 13.97 6.10 -10.79
C GLY A 28 12.62 6.67 -11.27
N LYS A 29 12.03 6.06 -12.32
CA LYS A 29 10.65 6.37 -12.77
C LYS A 29 9.59 5.93 -11.74
N GLY A 30 9.82 4.80 -11.08
CA GLY A 30 9.00 4.27 -10.00
C GLY A 30 8.97 5.21 -8.80
N GLU A 31 10.14 5.63 -8.33
CA GLU A 31 10.27 6.61 -7.24
C GLU A 31 9.52 7.91 -7.54
N LYS A 32 9.74 8.48 -8.74
CA LYS A 32 9.03 9.70 -9.17
C LYS A 32 7.52 9.51 -9.14
N ARG A 33 7.03 8.36 -9.62
CA ARG A 33 5.58 8.06 -9.64
C ARG A 33 5.00 7.84 -8.25
N VAL A 34 5.74 7.21 -7.34
CA VAL A 34 5.33 7.08 -5.93
C VAL A 34 5.19 8.47 -5.30
N ARG A 35 6.20 9.33 -5.47
CA ARG A 35 6.17 10.70 -4.93
C ARG A 35 4.96 11.48 -5.43
N GLN A 36 4.69 11.46 -6.73
CA GLN A 36 3.53 12.15 -7.31
C GLN A 36 2.18 11.54 -6.87
N ALA A 37 2.10 10.23 -6.72
CA ALA A 37 0.90 9.59 -6.18
C ALA A 37 0.66 9.97 -4.72
N ALA A 38 1.72 10.03 -3.91
CA ALA A 38 1.65 10.46 -2.51
C ALA A 38 1.24 11.94 -2.37
N GLN A 39 1.67 12.83 -3.28
CA GLN A 39 1.21 14.22 -3.33
C GLN A 39 -0.30 14.33 -3.58
N GLY A 40 -0.85 13.45 -4.43
CA GLY A 40 -2.30 13.34 -4.60
C GLY A 40 -2.98 12.82 -3.34
N LEU A 41 -2.42 11.77 -2.75
CA LEU A 41 -2.96 11.16 -1.53
C LEU A 41 -3.01 12.14 -0.36
N LEU A 42 -1.96 12.97 -0.17
CA LEU A 42 -1.90 14.01 0.86
C LEU A 42 -3.10 14.96 0.85
N LYS A 43 -3.73 15.18 -0.32
CA LYS A 43 -4.92 16.04 -0.45
C LYS A 43 -6.24 15.32 -0.16
N LEU A 44 -6.22 13.99 -0.06
CA LEU A 44 -7.41 13.15 -0.01
C LEU A 44 -7.64 12.51 1.36
N VAL A 45 -6.60 12.38 2.18
CA VAL A 45 -6.67 11.63 3.44
C VAL A 45 -6.25 12.48 4.64
N PRO A 46 -6.76 12.16 5.85
CA PRO A 46 -6.19 12.64 7.10
C PRO A 46 -4.71 12.22 7.27
N PRO A 47 -4.00 12.78 8.26
CA PRO A 47 -2.64 12.37 8.59
C PRO A 47 -2.53 10.86 8.85
N ILE A 48 -1.44 10.25 8.38
CA ILE A 48 -1.19 8.83 8.59
C ILE A 48 -0.62 8.63 10.00
N GLU A 49 -1.26 7.78 10.79
CA GLU A 49 -0.83 7.47 12.16
C GLU A 49 -0.01 6.17 12.22
N LEU A 50 -0.21 5.26 11.27
CA LEU A 50 0.60 4.06 11.12
C LEU A 50 0.91 3.79 9.65
N LEU A 51 2.20 3.63 9.34
CA LEU A 51 2.68 3.25 8.03
C LEU A 51 3.43 1.93 8.12
N ALA A 52 2.82 0.86 7.60
CA ALA A 52 3.44 -0.46 7.53
C ALA A 52 3.77 -0.86 6.09
N SER A 53 4.83 -1.64 5.92
CA SER A 53 5.24 -2.14 4.61
C SER A 53 5.68 -3.60 4.65
N SER A 54 5.52 -4.27 3.52
CA SER A 54 6.22 -5.54 3.25
C SER A 54 7.73 -5.32 3.31
N PRO A 55 8.52 -6.27 3.85
CA PRO A 55 9.97 -6.15 3.96
C PRO A 55 10.70 -6.19 2.60
N LYS A 56 10.03 -6.50 1.48
CA LYS A 56 10.65 -6.46 0.15
C LYS A 56 11.09 -5.03 -0.18
N VAL A 57 12.30 -4.87 -0.74
CA VAL A 57 12.95 -3.56 -0.97
C VAL A 57 12.03 -2.55 -1.67
N ARG A 58 11.44 -2.92 -2.82
CA ARG A 58 10.49 -2.05 -3.55
C ARG A 58 9.29 -1.55 -2.74
N ALA A 59 8.78 -2.35 -1.79
CA ALA A 59 7.66 -1.94 -0.94
C ALA A 59 8.15 -1.01 0.17
N LEU A 60 9.29 -1.33 0.81
CA LEU A 60 9.91 -0.44 1.80
C LEU A 60 10.25 0.93 1.21
N GLU A 61 10.87 0.98 0.04
CA GLU A 61 11.17 2.25 -0.64
C GLU A 61 9.90 3.01 -1.02
N THR A 62 8.86 2.30 -1.48
CA THR A 62 7.57 2.93 -1.77
C THR A 62 6.98 3.56 -0.51
N ALA A 63 6.95 2.83 0.61
CA ALA A 63 6.46 3.33 1.88
C ALA A 63 7.30 4.51 2.37
N ARG A 64 8.64 4.44 2.32
CA ARG A 64 9.52 5.54 2.74
C ARG A 64 9.29 6.81 1.92
N ILE A 65 9.20 6.69 0.60
CA ILE A 65 8.94 7.86 -0.28
C ILE A 65 7.54 8.43 -0.02
N ALA A 66 6.52 7.59 0.09
CA ALA A 66 5.16 8.03 0.37
C ALA A 66 5.07 8.69 1.75
N GLY A 67 5.64 8.05 2.79
CA GLY A 67 5.67 8.55 4.15
C GLY A 67 6.37 9.90 4.28
N ALA A 68 7.47 10.11 3.56
CA ALA A 68 8.14 11.41 3.53
C ALA A 68 7.26 12.54 2.95
N VAL A 69 6.41 12.24 1.97
CA VAL A 69 5.46 13.21 1.40
C VAL A 69 4.24 13.42 2.30
N LEU A 70 3.78 12.35 2.95
CA LEU A 70 2.61 12.35 3.82
C LEU A 70 2.92 12.81 5.25
N GLU A 71 4.18 13.13 5.55
CA GLU A 71 4.68 13.43 6.89
C GLU A 71 4.32 12.32 7.90
N ALA A 72 4.32 11.07 7.43
CA ALA A 72 3.94 9.91 8.23
C ALA A 72 5.07 9.49 9.20
N PRO A 73 4.73 8.74 10.27
CA PRO A 73 5.72 8.11 11.14
C PRO A 73 6.68 7.16 10.40
N GLN A 74 7.72 6.71 11.10
CA GLN A 74 8.65 5.74 10.54
C GLN A 74 7.93 4.46 10.10
N VAL A 75 8.38 3.94 8.96
CA VAL A 75 7.83 2.72 8.38
C VAL A 75 8.11 1.53 9.30
N VAL A 76 7.08 0.78 9.65
CA VAL A 76 7.21 -0.51 10.34
C VAL A 76 7.07 -1.67 9.36
N GLU A 77 7.86 -2.72 9.55
CA GLU A 77 7.84 -3.89 8.67
C GLU A 77 6.86 -4.94 9.17
N TRP A 78 5.90 -5.31 8.33
CA TRP A 78 4.95 -6.39 8.60
C TRP A 78 5.13 -7.48 7.56
N GLU A 79 5.68 -8.63 7.97
CA GLU A 79 5.93 -9.79 7.11
C GLU A 79 4.65 -10.30 6.42
N GLU A 80 3.49 -10.10 7.05
CA GLU A 80 2.19 -10.52 6.51
C GLU A 80 1.83 -9.82 5.20
N LEU A 81 2.39 -8.62 4.95
CA LEU A 81 2.24 -7.91 3.67
C LEU A 81 3.05 -8.55 2.55
N MET A 82 4.06 -9.36 2.89
CA MET A 82 4.82 -10.19 1.95
C MET A 82 4.18 -11.57 1.78
N THR A 83 3.77 -12.22 2.87
CA THR A 83 3.29 -13.62 2.84
C THR A 83 1.82 -13.73 2.45
N GLY A 84 1.05 -12.65 2.61
CA GLY A 84 -0.40 -12.67 2.42
C GLY A 84 -1.16 -13.29 3.58
N ASP A 85 -0.60 -13.34 4.79
CA ASP A 85 -1.33 -13.76 6.01
C ASP A 85 -2.37 -12.71 6.41
N HIS A 86 -3.56 -12.81 5.83
CA HIS A 86 -4.68 -11.93 6.15
C HIS A 86 -5.12 -12.03 7.62
N ALA A 87 -4.98 -13.19 8.25
CA ALA A 87 -5.37 -13.35 9.65
C ALA A 87 -4.40 -12.61 10.56
N GLY A 88 -3.09 -12.68 10.27
CA GLY A 88 -2.06 -11.88 10.93
C GLY A 88 -2.23 -10.39 10.74
N LEU A 89 -2.52 -9.93 9.52
CA LEU A 89 -2.85 -8.51 9.27
C LEU A 89 -4.04 -8.04 10.10
N LEU A 90 -5.13 -8.82 10.15
CA LEU A 90 -6.29 -8.49 10.97
C LEU A 90 -5.96 -8.46 12.47
N ARG A 91 -5.11 -9.37 12.96
CA ARG A 91 -4.66 -9.35 14.36
C ARG A 91 -3.87 -8.07 14.67
N LYS A 92 -2.95 -7.67 13.79
CA LYS A 92 -2.16 -6.45 13.95
C LYS A 92 -3.02 -5.18 13.89
N LEU A 93 -3.96 -5.10 12.96
CA LEU A 93 -4.90 -3.98 12.85
C LEU A 93 -5.83 -3.86 14.07
N ARG A 94 -6.26 -4.98 14.67
CA ARG A 94 -7.14 -4.95 15.86
C ARG A 94 -6.48 -4.39 17.13
N VAL A 95 -5.15 -4.43 17.20
CA VAL A 95 -4.39 -4.02 18.40
C VAL A 95 -3.60 -2.73 18.17
N CYS A 96 -3.62 -2.17 16.96
CA CYS A 96 -2.98 -0.88 16.72
C CYS A 96 -3.91 0.26 17.18
N ASP A 97 -3.32 1.23 17.87
CA ASP A 97 -3.98 2.46 18.30
C ASP A 97 -3.73 3.55 17.25
N ALA A 98 -4.42 3.45 16.11
CA ALA A 98 -4.26 4.35 14.97
C ALA A 98 -5.58 4.46 14.19
N GLU A 99 -6.06 5.67 13.95
CA GLU A 99 -7.30 5.89 13.20
C GLU A 99 -7.09 5.83 11.68
N THR A 100 -5.91 6.23 11.20
CA THR A 100 -5.55 6.19 9.77
C THR A 100 -4.29 5.36 9.53
N VAL A 101 -4.45 4.25 8.81
CA VAL A 101 -3.39 3.26 8.57
C VAL A 101 -3.09 3.15 7.08
N LEU A 102 -1.81 3.20 6.70
CA LEU A 102 -1.33 2.92 5.35
C LEU A 102 -0.50 1.63 5.32
N LEU A 103 -0.97 0.64 4.57
CA LEU A 103 -0.27 -0.62 4.32
C LEU A 103 0.29 -0.64 2.89
N CYS A 104 1.61 -0.80 2.76
CA CYS A 104 2.28 -0.93 1.46
C CYS A 104 2.67 -2.39 1.17
N GLY A 105 2.19 -2.93 0.05
CA GLY A 105 2.39 -4.35 -0.27
C GLY A 105 2.37 -4.70 -1.75
N HIS A 106 1.98 -5.94 -2.06
CA HIS A 106 2.09 -6.54 -3.39
C HIS A 106 0.79 -7.19 -3.86
N GLU A 107 0.69 -7.36 -5.18
CA GLU A 107 -0.29 -8.28 -5.75
C GLU A 107 0.23 -9.73 -5.68
N PRO A 108 -0.64 -10.73 -5.47
CA PRO A 108 -2.10 -10.62 -5.34
C PRO A 108 -2.59 -10.37 -3.90
N HIS A 109 -1.69 -10.19 -2.93
CA HIS A 109 -2.06 -10.11 -1.51
C HIS A 109 -2.96 -8.92 -1.18
N LEU A 110 -2.72 -7.75 -1.77
CA LEU A 110 -3.55 -6.55 -1.53
C LEU A 110 -4.98 -6.71 -2.07
N SER A 111 -5.14 -7.12 -3.33
CA SER A 111 -6.47 -7.38 -3.91
C SER A 111 -7.25 -8.42 -3.12
N ARG A 112 -6.62 -9.53 -2.75
CA ARG A 112 -7.24 -10.57 -1.95
C ARG A 112 -7.58 -10.11 -0.53
N PHE A 113 -6.73 -9.30 0.09
CA PHE A 113 -6.99 -8.75 1.42
C PHE A 113 -8.18 -7.79 1.38
N ALA A 114 -8.21 -6.88 0.40
CA ALA A 114 -9.33 -5.97 0.19
C ALA A 114 -10.65 -6.74 -0.03
N SER A 115 -10.65 -7.78 -0.88
CA SER A 115 -11.83 -8.64 -1.05
C SER A 115 -12.26 -9.31 0.26
N ARG A 116 -11.29 -9.82 1.04
CA ARG A 116 -11.56 -10.46 2.33
C ARG A 116 -12.21 -9.49 3.31
N LEU A 117 -11.77 -8.24 3.35
CA LEU A 117 -12.37 -7.20 4.18
C LEU A 117 -13.81 -6.89 3.76
N LEU A 118 -14.03 -6.66 2.45
CA LEU A 118 -15.33 -6.20 1.94
C LEU A 118 -16.41 -7.27 1.87
N SER A 119 -16.04 -8.54 1.71
CA SER A 119 -17.01 -9.62 1.47
C SER A 119 -16.83 -10.85 2.35
N GLY A 120 -15.89 -10.81 3.29
CA GLY A 120 -15.50 -11.99 4.07
C GLY A 120 -14.85 -13.11 3.24
N SER A 121 -14.46 -12.88 1.97
CA SER A 121 -13.81 -13.89 1.13
C SER A 121 -12.73 -13.24 0.27
N PRO A 122 -11.54 -13.83 0.10
CA PRO A 122 -10.45 -13.22 -0.66
C PRO A 122 -10.67 -13.19 -2.18
N ASP A 123 -11.72 -13.83 -2.69
CA ASP A 123 -11.91 -14.09 -4.13
C ASP A 123 -13.27 -13.64 -4.68
N LYS A 124 -14.09 -12.93 -3.90
CA LYS A 124 -15.45 -12.52 -4.31
C LYS A 124 -15.52 -11.11 -4.90
N VAL A 125 -14.59 -10.23 -4.55
CA VAL A 125 -14.53 -8.85 -5.04
C VAL A 125 -13.23 -8.66 -5.80
N ALA A 126 -13.33 -8.28 -7.08
CA ALA A 126 -12.17 -8.01 -7.90
C ALA A 126 -11.76 -6.53 -7.77
N ILE A 127 -10.57 -6.28 -7.20
CA ILE A 127 -9.98 -4.94 -7.10
C ILE A 127 -8.59 -4.99 -7.74
N GLU A 128 -8.40 -4.25 -8.83
CA GLU A 128 -7.13 -4.27 -9.57
C GLU A 128 -6.16 -3.17 -9.07
N PHE A 129 -5.16 -3.54 -8.30
CA PHE A 129 -4.12 -2.60 -7.88
C PHE A 129 -3.06 -2.42 -8.96
N LYS A 130 -3.05 -1.27 -9.65
CA LYS A 130 -1.87 -0.85 -10.42
C LYS A 130 -0.73 -0.44 -9.46
N LYS A 131 0.52 -0.50 -9.92
CA LYS A 131 1.69 -0.03 -9.14
C LYS A 131 1.50 1.43 -8.72
N SER A 132 1.73 1.75 -7.44
CA SER A 132 1.39 3.04 -6.81
C SER A 132 -0.09 3.41 -6.78
N GLY A 133 -1.00 2.48 -7.04
CA GLY A 133 -2.44 2.65 -6.84
C GLY A 133 -2.81 2.44 -5.37
N VAL A 134 -3.87 3.12 -4.92
CA VAL A 134 -4.31 3.13 -3.53
C VAL A 134 -5.81 2.84 -3.43
N CYS A 135 -6.19 2.06 -2.44
CA CYS A 135 -7.57 1.75 -2.08
C CYS A 135 -7.82 2.21 -0.65
N ALA A 136 -8.97 2.84 -0.37
CA ALA A 136 -9.38 3.25 0.96
C ALA A 136 -10.62 2.48 1.40
N ILE A 137 -10.55 1.89 2.59
CA ILE A 137 -11.61 1.10 3.19
C ILE A 137 -11.83 1.61 4.61
N GLU A 138 -13.08 1.87 4.98
CA GLU A 138 -13.46 2.02 6.40
C GLU A 138 -13.60 0.63 7.00
N LEU A 139 -12.73 0.29 7.95
CA LEU A 139 -12.54 -1.10 8.38
C LEU A 139 -13.73 -1.65 9.18
N GLU A 140 -14.30 -0.85 10.06
CA GLU A 140 -15.36 -1.23 11.01
C GLU A 140 -16.66 -1.53 10.28
N SER A 141 -16.97 -0.74 9.25
CA SER A 141 -18.15 -0.94 8.41
C SER A 141 -17.89 -1.82 7.19
N ALA A 142 -16.64 -2.22 6.96
CA ALA A 142 -16.19 -2.93 5.76
C ALA A 142 -16.62 -2.22 4.45
N THR A 143 -16.51 -0.89 4.42
CA THR A 143 -16.97 -0.07 3.29
C THR A 143 -15.80 0.37 2.42
N LEU A 144 -15.87 0.11 1.11
CA LEU A 144 -14.95 0.70 0.14
C LEU A 144 -15.30 2.17 -0.07
N LEU A 145 -14.42 3.08 0.35
CA LEU A 145 -14.62 4.52 0.18
C LEU A 145 -14.24 4.96 -1.22
N TRP A 146 -13.08 4.50 -1.71
CA TRP A 146 -12.61 4.74 -3.08
C TRP A 146 -11.46 3.81 -3.45
N HIS A 147 -11.23 3.67 -4.75
CA HIS A 147 -10.05 3.02 -5.33
C HIS A 147 -9.49 3.89 -6.44
N LEU A 148 -8.26 4.36 -6.30
CA LEU A 148 -7.63 5.29 -7.22
C LEU A 148 -6.35 4.71 -7.82
N GLY A 149 -6.33 4.64 -9.16
CA GLY A 149 -5.13 4.31 -9.90
C GLY A 149 -4.09 5.44 -9.84
N PRO A 150 -2.81 5.14 -10.12
CA PRO A 150 -1.73 6.12 -10.02
C PRO A 150 -1.90 7.30 -10.98
N ALA A 151 -2.59 7.13 -12.11
CA ALA A 151 -2.85 8.25 -13.03
C ALA A 151 -3.77 9.31 -12.41
N VAL A 152 -4.82 8.87 -11.71
CA VAL A 152 -5.78 9.75 -11.04
C VAL A 152 -5.11 10.43 -9.84
N LEU A 153 -4.36 9.68 -9.02
CA LEU A 153 -3.63 10.27 -7.89
C LEU A 153 -2.65 11.36 -8.34
N ARG A 154 -1.92 11.14 -9.44
CA ARG A 154 -1.04 12.19 -9.99
C ARG A 154 -1.81 13.43 -10.45
N LEU A 155 -2.98 13.25 -11.07
CA LEU A 155 -3.83 14.36 -11.50
C LEU A 155 -4.32 15.18 -10.31
N VAL A 156 -4.68 14.53 -9.20
CA VAL A 156 -5.06 15.21 -7.95
C VAL A 156 -3.87 15.96 -7.34
N GLY A 157 -2.66 15.39 -7.41
CA GLY A 157 -1.43 15.98 -6.88
C GLY A 157 -1.03 17.32 -7.53
N GLY A 158 -1.33 17.50 -8.82
CA GLY A 158 -0.86 18.63 -9.62
C GLY A 158 0.41 18.27 -10.38
#